data_AF-A0A1G1FKC8-F1
#
_entry.id   AF-A0A1G1FKC8-F1
#
_cell.length_a   1.000
_cell.length_b   1.000
_cell.length_c   1.000
_cell.angle_alpha   90.00
_cell.angle_beta   90.00
_cell.angle_gamma   90.00
#
_symmetry.space_group_name_H-M   'P 1'
#
loop_
_entity.id
_entity.type
_entity.pdbx_description
1 polymer ?
#
loop_
_entity_poly.entity_id
_entity_poly.type
_entity_poly.pdbx_seq_one_letter_code
_entity_poly.pdbx_strand_id
1 'polypeptide(L)' 'MQIKDYLNEFLSKVAANPYVESQNISFEERPPDTAYITGIITFINGTRLHIKEFLVFKSNAVNILMY' A
#
# COMPACT_ATOMS: atom_id res chain seq x y z
N MET A 1 -10.36 8.08 -8.12
CA MET A 1 -10.02 7.39 -6.86
C MET A 1 -8.95 8.22 -6.18
N GLN A 2 -9.20 8.69 -4.95
CA GLN A 2 -8.20 9.47 -4.21
C GLN A 2 -7.19 8.52 -3.55
N ILE A 3 -6.00 9.04 -3.24
CA ILE A 3 -4.95 8.35 -2.47
C ILE A 3 -5.50 7.65 -1.22
N LYS A 4 -6.39 8.33 -0.51
CA LYS A 4 -7.01 7.84 0.73
C LYS A 4 -7.96 6.67 0.49
N ASP A 5 -8.66 6.66 -0.64
CA ASP A 5 -9.59 5.56 -0.98
C ASP A 5 -8.80 4.27 -1.23
N TYR A 6 -7.70 4.35 -1.99
CA TYR A 6 -6.80 3.22 -2.21
C TYR A 6 -6.22 2.69 -0.91
N LEU A 7 -5.74 3.58 -0.04
CA LEU A 7 -5.16 3.20 1.24
C LEU A 7 -6.19 2.51 2.14
N ASN A 8 -7.41 3.05 2.22
CA ASN A 8 -8.47 2.45 3.03
C ASN A 8 -8.88 1.06 2.51
N GLU A 9 -8.99 0.90 1.19
CA GLU A 9 -9.29 -0.40 0.58
C GLU A 9 -8.17 -1.41 0.86
N PHE A 10 -6.92 -0.99 0.70
CA PHE A 10 -5.75 -1.82 0.99
C PHE A 10 -5.74 -2.27 2.45
N LEU A 11 -5.84 -1.32 3.39
CA LEU A 11 -5.85 -1.62 4.83
C LEU A 11 -7.03 -2.50 5.22
N SER A 12 -8.22 -2.29 4.63
CA SER A 12 -9.39 -3.12 4.87
C SER A 12 -9.17 -4.56 4.42
N LYS A 13 -8.55 -4.78 3.25
CA LYS A 13 -8.22 -6.12 2.75
C LYS A 13 -7.19 -6.84 3.63
N VAL A 14 -6.18 -6.13 4.11
CA VAL A 14 -5.17 -6.71 5.01
C VAL A 14 -5.79 -7.04 6.36
N ALA A 15 -6.57 -6.13 6.95
CA ALA A 15 -7.22 -6.34 8.25
C ALA A 15 -8.28 -7.44 8.23
N ALA A 16 -8.98 -7.63 7.10
CA ALA A 16 -9.97 -8.70 6.93
C ALA A 16 -9.35 -10.07 6.65
N ASN A 17 -8.03 -10.15 6.41
CA ASN A 17 -7.37 -11.40 6.05
C ASN A 17 -7.04 -12.23 7.30
N PRO A 18 -7.65 -13.42 7.50
CA PRO A 18 -7.44 -14.24 8.69
C PRO A 18 -6.02 -14.83 8.79
N TYR A 19 -5.24 -14.76 7.70
CA TYR A 19 -3.87 -15.24 7.68
C TYR A 19 -2.86 -14.17 8.07
N VAL A 20 -3.28 -12.92 8.27
CA VAL A 20 -2.41 -11.85 8.74
C VAL A 20 -2.31 -11.90 10.26
N GLU A 21 -1.08 -12.08 10.75
CA GLU A 21 -0.78 -12.04 12.18
C GLU A 21 -0.51 -10.60 12.64
N SER A 22 0.31 -9.89 11.88
CA SER A 22 0.63 -8.49 12.17
C SER A 22 0.93 -7.72 10.89
N GLN A 23 0.66 -6.42 10.94
CA GLN A 23 0.93 -5.49 9.85
C GLN A 23 1.63 -4.25 10.41
N ASN A 24 2.68 -3.82 9.72
CA ASN A 24 3.33 -2.53 9.95
C ASN A 24 3.44 -1.83 8.60
N ILE A 25 2.54 -0.88 8.35
CA ILE A 25 2.42 -0.18 7.06
C ILE A 25 2.55 1.31 7.34
N SER A 26 3.51 1.94 6.66
CA SER A 26 3.77 3.36 6.67
C SER A 26 3.35 3.97 5.34
N PHE A 27 2.71 5.13 5.42
CA PHE A 27 2.20 5.86 4.28
C PHE A 27 2.77 7.28 4.27
N GLU A 28 3.41 7.65 3.16
CA GLU A 28 3.91 9.01 2.92
C GLU A 28 3.20 9.62 1.72
N GLU A 29 2.32 10.60 1.97
CA GLU A 29 1.75 11.44 0.91
C GLU A 29 2.76 12.51 0.50
N ARG A 30 3.04 12.61 -0.79
CA ARG A 30 3.91 13.65 -1.36
C ARG A 30 3.12 14.49 -2.36
N PRO A 31 2.81 15.75 -2.01
CA PRO A 31 2.17 16.68 -2.93
C PRO A 31 2.99 16.83 -4.23
N PRO A 32 2.36 16.98 -5.42
CA PRO A 32 0.94 17.22 -5.63
C PRO A 32 0.07 15.96 -5.75
N ASP A 33 0.60 14.84 -6.26
CA ASP A 33 -0.22 13.68 -6.69
C ASP A 33 0.45 12.32 -6.42
N THR A 34 1.48 12.27 -5.57
CA THR A 34 2.27 11.05 -5.37
C THR A 34 2.14 10.54 -3.95
N ALA A 35 2.26 9.23 -3.80
CA ALA A 35 2.31 8.62 -2.49
C ALA A 35 3.25 7.42 -2.48
N TYR A 36 3.73 7.10 -1.30
CA TYR A 36 4.62 5.98 -1.09
C TYR A 36 4.09 5.11 0.03
N ILE A 37 3.93 3.82 -0.26
CA ILE A 37 3.55 2.81 0.72
C ILE A 37 4.75 1.93 0.97
N THR A 38 5.14 1.86 2.24
CA THR A 38 6.10 0.85 2.68
C THR A 38 5.51 0.07 3.82
N GLY A 39 5.86 -1.20 3.92
CA GLY A 39 5.40 -1.98 5.04
C GLY A 39 5.87 -3.40 5.04
N ILE A 40 5.56 -4.08 6.12
CA ILE A 40 5.77 -5.51 6.30
C ILE A 40 4.45 -6.08 6.82
N ILE A 41 3.97 -7.12 6.15
CA ILE A 41 2.88 -7.95 6.64
C ILE A 41 3.49 -9.29 7.06
N THR A 42 3.26 -9.68 8.31
CA THR A 42 3.63 -11.00 8.81
C THR A 42 2.38 -11.88 8.81
N PHE A 43 2.48 -13.03 8.18
CA PHE A 43 1.40 -14.02 8.16
C PHE A 43 1.56 -15.02 9.31
N ILE A 44 0.47 -15.70 9.66
CA ILE A 44 0.41 -16.69 10.75
C ILE A 44 1.38 -17.87 10.59
N ASN A 45 1.92 -18.10 9.39
CA ASN A 45 2.93 -19.11 9.12
C ASN A 45 4.38 -18.58 9.30
N GLY A 46 4.53 -17.36 9.81
CA GLY A 46 5.82 -16.68 9.99
C GLY A 46 6.42 -16.07 8.73
N THR A 47 5.79 -16.24 7.56
CA THR A 47 6.25 -15.59 6.32
C THR A 47 5.99 -14.10 6.35
N ARG A 48 6.84 -13.34 5.68
CA ARG A 48 6.78 -11.87 5.64
C ARG A 48 6.68 -11.38 4.21
N LEU A 49 5.67 -10.55 3.95
CA LEU A 49 5.56 -9.81 2.70
C LEU A 49 6.09 -8.39 2.93
N HIS A 50 7.14 -8.05 2.22
CA HIS A 50 7.68 -6.70 2.17
C HIS A 50 6.96 -5.92 1.07
N ILE A 51 6.38 -4.79 1.44
CA ILE A 51 5.64 -3.92 0.53
C ILE A 51 6.45 -2.65 0.35
N LYS A 52 6.64 -2.27 -0.91
CA LYS A 52 7.32 -1.04 -1.33
C LYS A 52 6.68 -0.59 -2.63
N GLU A 53 5.61 0.18 -2.52
CA GLU A 53 4.84 0.67 -3.66
C GLU A 53 4.98 2.17 -3.80
N PHE A 54 5.20 2.63 -5.03
CA PHE A 54 5.15 4.03 -5.41
C PHE A 54 3.89 4.27 -6.22
N LEU A 55 3.03 5.15 -5.73
CA LEU A 55 1.75 5.48 -6.33
C LEU A 55 1.83 6.87 -6.95
N VAL A 56 1.35 6.98 -8.20
CA VAL A 56 1.21 8.24 -8.91
C VAL A 56 -0.26 8.40 -9.32
N PHE A 57 -0.96 9.32 -8.67
CA PHE A 57 -2.36 9.61 -8.94
C PHE A 57 -2.46 10.76 -9.95
N LYS A 58 -2.09 10.51 -11.20
CA LYS A 58 -2.38 11.50 -12.25
C LYS A 58 -3.88 11.51 -12.51
N SER A 59 -4.48 12.69 -12.44
CA SER A 59 -5.88 12.90 -12.83
C SER A 59 -6.17 12.52 -14.30
N ASN A 60 -5.18 12.14 -15.12
CA ASN A 60 -5.43 11.54 -16.44
C ASN A 60 -4.24 10.84 -17.17
N ALA A 61 -3.36 10.08 -16.50
CA ALA A 61 -2.42 9.20 -17.24
C ALA A 61 -1.70 8.18 -16.35
N VAL A 62 -1.89 6.90 -16.64
CA VAL A 62 -1.06 5.79 -16.11
C VAL A 62 0.38 5.99 -16.58
N ASN A 63 1.33 6.14 -15.65
CA ASN A 63 2.76 5.97 -15.93
C ASN A 63 3.29 4.86 -15.02
N ILE A 64 3.50 3.68 -15.59
CA ILE A 64 4.19 2.57 -14.94
C ILE A 64 5.68 2.88 -15.04
N LEU A 65 6.33 3.12 -13.90
CA LEU A 65 7.80 3.14 -13.81
C LEU A 65 8.25 1.80 -13.23
N MET A 66 8.89 0.98 -14.07
CA MET A 66 9.66 -0.19 -13.62
C MET A 66 11.10 0.26 -13.36
N TYR A 67 11.64 -0.07 -12.19
CA TYR A 67 13.06 0.01 -11.85
C TYR A 67 13.62 -1.40 -11.66
#